data_AF-A0A1H3ZIU9-F1
#
_entry.id   AF-A0A1H3ZIU9-F1
#
_cell.length_a   1.000
_cell.length_b   1.000
_cell.length_c   1.000
_cell.angle_alpha   90.00
_cell.angle_beta   90.00
_cell.angle_gamma   90.00
#
_symmetry.space_group_name_H-M   'P 1'
#
loop_
_entity.id
_entity.type
_entity.pdbx_description
1 polymer ?
#
loop_
_entity_poly.entity_id
_entity_poly.type
_entity_poly.pdbx_seq_one_letter_code
_entity_poly.pdbx_strand_id
1 'polypeptide(L)'
;MSTSILSVRVNDNERSLLETAAKQAHTTLSEFIRRKAVESAELEVMERRIVEIPIALWEQFEAWLDAPTKKIPALQRLAASTPVWEK
;
A
#
# COMPACT_ATOMS: atom_id res chain seq x y z
N MET A 1 0.86 7.58 22.23
CA MET A 1 1.44 6.63 21.26
C MET A 1 2.84 6.28 21.71
N SER A 2 3.19 5.00 21.80
CA SER A 2 4.54 4.56 22.14
C SER A 2 5.45 4.76 20.91
N THR A 3 6.63 5.31 21.11
CA THR A 3 7.67 5.39 20.08
C THR A 3 8.51 4.12 20.09
N SER A 4 9.01 3.70 18.93
CA SER A 4 9.94 2.58 18.77
C SER A 4 11.16 3.02 17.97
N ILE A 5 12.33 2.43 18.24
CA ILE A 5 13.60 2.77 17.60
C ILE A 5 13.84 1.82 16.42
N LEU A 6 14.07 2.37 15.23
CA LEU A 6 14.50 1.63 14.05
C LEU A 6 16.01 1.83 13.86
N SER A 7 16.80 0.76 13.97
CA SER A 7 18.26 0.79 13.78
C SER A 7 18.63 0.19 12.42
N VAL A 8 19.33 0.95 11.58
CA VAL A 8 19.77 0.52 10.25
C VAL A 8 21.27 0.73 10.12
N ARG A 9 21.99 -0.28 9.61
CA ARG A 9 23.42 -0.16 9.31
C ARG A 9 23.59 0.45 7.93
N VAL A 10 24.52 1.38 7.82
CA VAL A 10 24.92 2.03 6.56
C VAL A 10 26.45 2.09 6.52
N ASN A 11 27.02 2.05 5.33
CA ASN A 11 28.43 2.33 5.13
C ASN A 11 28.70 3.85 5.07
N ASP A 12 29.97 4.24 5.06
CA ASP A 12 30.37 5.66 5.10
C ASP A 12 29.91 6.45 3.87
N ASN A 13 29.89 5.82 2.69
CA ASN A 13 29.45 6.45 1.45
C ASN A 13 27.94 6.72 1.48
N GLU A 14 27.15 5.74 1.89
CA GLU A 14 25.70 5.86 2.08
C GLU A 14 25.38 6.94 3.11
N ARG A 15 26.09 6.96 4.24
CA ARG A 15 25.91 7.97 5.28
C ARG A 15 26.20 9.38 4.76
N SER A 16 27.31 9.58 4.06
CA SER A 16 27.70 10.88 3.50
C SER A 16 26.65 11.41 2.51
N LEU A 17 26.13 10.52 1.66
CA LEU A 17 25.05 10.86 0.72
C LEU A 17 23.77 11.29 1.46
N LEU A 18 23.34 10.52 2.46
CA LEU A 18 22.14 10.81 3.24
C LEU A 18 22.27 12.13 4.01
N GLU A 19 23.45 12.41 4.59
CA GLU A 19 23.71 13.69 5.27
C GLU A 19 23.70 14.88 4.31
N THR A 20 24.22 14.70 3.09
CA THR A 20 24.17 15.73 2.04
C THR A 20 22.73 16.02 1.62
N ALA A 21 21.94 14.97 1.40
CA ALA A 21 20.52 15.11 1.05
C ALA A 21 19.70 15.75 2.17
N ALA A 22 19.97 15.39 3.43
CA ALA A 22 19.32 16.01 4.60
C ALA A 22 19.64 17.51 4.70
N LYS A 23 20.90 17.91 4.46
CA LYS A 23 21.31 19.33 4.42
C LYS A 23 20.59 20.10 3.32
N GLN A 24 20.49 19.55 2.12
CA GLN A 24 19.76 20.16 1.00
C GLN A 24 18.25 20.30 1.30
N ALA A 25 17.69 19.35 2.04
CA ALA A 25 16.30 19.38 2.48
C ALA A 25 16.07 20.20 3.76
N HIS A 26 17.09 20.93 4.25
CA HIS A 26 17.05 21.76 5.47
C HIS A 26 16.52 21.02 6.71
N THR A 27 16.96 19.79 6.90
CA THR A 27 16.48 18.89 7.95
C THR A 27 17.63 18.10 8.59
N THR A 28 17.35 17.46 9.73
CA THR A 28 18.30 16.54 10.38
C THR A 28 18.34 15.21 9.64
N LEU A 29 19.43 14.45 9.78
CA LEU A 29 19.57 13.13 9.18
C LEU A 29 18.42 12.18 9.59
N SER A 30 18.09 12.15 10.89
CA SER A 30 17.03 11.28 11.42
C SER A 30 15.64 11.65 10.90
N GLU A 31 15.35 12.95 10.80
CA GLU A 31 14.09 13.45 10.26
C GLU A 31 13.97 13.16 8.76
N PHE A 32 15.05 13.40 8.01
CA PHE A 32 15.13 13.08 6.59
C PHE A 32 14.88 11.60 6.32
N ILE A 33 15.59 10.71 7.02
CA ILE A 33 15.45 9.25 6.88
C ILE A 33 14.03 8.82 7.26
N ARG A 34 13.50 9.28 8.40
CA ARG A 34 12.14 8.91 8.82
C ARG A 34 11.11 9.28 7.75
N ARG A 35 11.15 10.52 7.27
CA ARG A 35 10.21 11.01 6.27
C ARG A 35 10.31 10.22 4.96
N LYS A 36 11.52 10.03 4.45
CA LYS A 36 11.74 9.30 3.18
C LYS A 36 11.41 7.82 3.28
N ALA A 37 11.66 7.18 4.42
CA ALA A 37 11.28 5.79 4.65
C ALA A 37 9.76 5.61 4.67
N VAL A 38 9.03 6.51 5.34
CA VAL A 38 7.55 6.48 5.37
C VAL A 38 6.97 6.73 3.99
N GLU A 39 7.41 7.78 3.30
CA GLU A 39 6.96 8.12 1.94
C GLU A 39 7.17 6.94 0.97
N SER A 40 8.32 6.29 1.04
CA SER A 40 8.61 5.11 0.20
C SER A 40 7.70 3.92 0.56
N ALA A 41 7.45 3.69 1.84
CA ALA A 41 6.54 2.64 2.28
C ALA A 41 5.08 2.92 1.87
N GLU A 42 4.64 4.18 1.90
CA GLU A 42 3.32 4.59 1.43
C GLU A 42 3.17 4.32 -0.07
N LEU A 43 4.16 4.70 -0.88
CA LEU A 43 4.16 4.42 -2.32
C LEU A 43 4.07 2.92 -2.62
N GLU A 44 4.88 2.09 -1.94
CA GLU A 44 4.88 0.64 -2.12
C GLU A 44 3.54 0.00 -1.70
N VAL A 45 2.93 0.49 -0.62
CA VAL A 45 1.61 0.02 -0.17
C VAL A 45 0.50 0.49 -1.10
N MET A 46 0.61 1.68 -1.70
CA MET A 46 -0.34 2.20 -2.68
C MET A 46 -0.32 1.41 -3.99
N GLU A 47 0.85 0.97 -4.45
CA GLU A 47 1.00 0.17 -5.68
C GLU A 47 0.21 -1.15 -5.62
N ARG A 48 0.00 -1.70 -4.42
CA ARG A 48 -0.83 -2.90 -4.20
C ARG A 48 -2.33 -2.73 -4.49
N ARG A 49 -2.79 -1.58 -4.99
CA ARG A 49 -4.19 -1.36 -5.39
C ARG A 49 -4.43 -1.55 -6.89
N ILE A 50 -3.39 -1.71 -7.69
CA ILE A 50 -3.54 -1.92 -9.13
C ILE A 50 -3.77 -3.41 -9.37
N VAL A 51 -5.04 -3.77 -9.63
CA VAL A 51 -5.38 -5.10 -10.14
C VAL A 51 -5.19 -5.05 -11.66
N GLU A 52 -4.08 -5.61 -12.14
CA GLU A 52 -3.83 -5.73 -13.57
C GLU A 52 -4.64 -6.89 -14.14
N ILE A 53 -5.46 -6.59 -15.15
CA ILE A 53 -6.16 -7.60 -15.96
C ILE A 53 -5.32 -7.83 -17.21
N PRO A 54 -4.76 -9.04 -17.41
CA PRO A 54 -4.02 -9.35 -18.63
C PRO A 54 -4.87 -9.05 -19.86
N ILE A 55 -4.27 -8.49 -20.91
CA ILE A 55 -5.00 -8.08 -22.12
C ILE A 55 -5.83 -9.22 -22.74
N ALA A 56 -5.34 -10.47 -22.67
CA ALA A 56 -6.04 -11.65 -23.17
C ALA A 56 -7.34 -11.98 -22.41
N LEU A 57 -7.51 -11.44 -21.19
CA LEU A 57 -8.70 -11.61 -20.36
C LEU A 57 -9.61 -10.38 -20.40
N TRP A 58 -9.21 -9.30 -21.09
CA TRP A 58 -9.95 -8.04 -21.09
C TRP A 58 -11.36 -8.18 -21.66
N GLU A 59 -11.51 -8.82 -22.82
CA GLU A 59 -12.82 -9.06 -23.46
C GLU A 59 -13.74 -9.91 -22.58
N GLN A 60 -13.19 -10.92 -21.88
CA GLN A 60 -13.97 -11.76 -20.96
C GLN A 60 -14.43 -10.96 -19.73
N PHE A 61 -13.58 -10.06 -19.23
CA PHE A 61 -13.92 -9.18 -18.13
C PHE A 61 -15.02 -8.18 -18.52
N GLU A 62 -14.93 -7.55 -19.70
CA GLU A 62 -15.98 -6.67 -20.21
C GLU A 62 -17.32 -7.41 -20.35
N ALA A 63 -17.31 -8.62 -20.91
CA ALA A 63 -18.50 -9.45 -21.01
C ALA A 63 -19.10 -9.81 -19.63
N TRP A 64 -18.27 -9.95 -18.58
CA TRP A 64 -18.76 -10.16 -17.22
C TRP A 64 -19.35 -8.90 -16.60
N LEU A 65 -18.82 -7.72 -16.93
CA LEU A 65 -19.33 -6.44 -16.44
C LEU A 65 -20.72 -6.12 -17.01
N ASP A 66 -20.93 -6.45 -18.29
CA ASP A 66 -22.21 -6.25 -18.97
C ASP A 66 -23.26 -7.32 -18.64
N ALA A 67 -22.85 -8.42 -18.00
CA ALA A 67 -23.76 -9.50 -17.67
C ALA A 67 -24.77 -9.08 -16.57
N PRO A 68 -26.05 -9.47 -16.68
CA PRO A 68 -27.04 -9.16 -15.67
C PRO A 68 -26.71 -9.84 -14.33
N THR A 69 -27.11 -9.19 -13.24
CA THR A 69 -26.85 -9.70 -11.88
C THR A 69 -27.48 -11.07 -11.68
N LYS A 70 -26.66 -12.05 -11.30
CA LYS A 70 -27.13 -13.40 -10.99
C LYS A 70 -27.60 -13.46 -9.55
N LYS A 71 -28.85 -13.89 -9.34
CA LYS A 71 -29.36 -14.15 -7.99
C LYS A 71 -28.78 -15.45 -7.47
N ILE A 72 -27.88 -15.35 -6.48
CA ILE A 72 -27.26 -16.50 -5.82
C ILE A 72 -27.84 -16.59 -4.40
N PRO A 73 -28.73 -17.57 -4.11
CA PRO A 73 -29.42 -17.65 -2.82
C PRO A 73 -28.49 -17.76 -1.60
N ALA A 74 -27.30 -18.35 -1.78
CA ALA A 74 -26.30 -18.42 -0.71
C ALA A 74 -25.73 -17.03 -0.36
N LEU A 75 -25.47 -16.19 -1.35
CA LEU A 75 -24.96 -14.83 -1.14
C LEU A 75 -26.04 -13.91 -0.52
N GLN A 76 -27.30 -14.10 -0.91
CA GLN A 76 -28.42 -13.37 -0.28
C GLN A 76 -28.55 -13.70 1.21
N ARG A 77 -28.43 -14.99 1.57
CA ARG A 77 -28.42 -15.42 2.98
C ARG A 77 -27.23 -14.86 3.75
N LEU A 78 -26.04 -14.85 3.14
CA LEU A 78 -24.84 -14.28 3.75
C LEU A 78 -24.98 -12.76 3.98
N ALA A 79 -25.46 -12.01 3.00
CA ALA A 79 -25.65 -10.56 3.11
C ALA A 79 -26.69 -10.16 4.17
N ALA A 80 -27.63 -11.05 4.49
CA ALA A 80 -28.63 -10.84 5.55
C ALA A 80 -28.14 -11.26 6.95
N SER A 81 -26.96 -11.86 7.06
CA SER A 81 -26.40 -12.28 8.34
C SER A 81 -25.60 -11.14 8.99
N THR A 82 -25.67 -11.04 10.33
CA THR A 82 -24.87 -10.06 11.07
C THR A 82 -23.39 -10.43 10.99
N PRO A 83 -22.51 -9.52 10.52
CA PRO A 83 -21.08 -9.77 10.48
C PRO A 83 -20.51 -9.99 11.88
N VAL A 84 -19.56 -10.93 12.00
CA VAL A 84 -18.98 -11.33 13.30
C VAL A 84 -18.20 -10.19 14.01
N TRP A 85 -17.84 -9.15 13.26
CA TRP A 85 -17.10 -7.98 13.73
C TRP A 85 -18.01 -6.81 14.14
N GLU A 86 -19.32 -6.91 13.88
CA GLU A 86 -20.33 -5.93 14.28
C GLU A 86 -20.94 -6.41 15.61
N LYS A 87 -20.24 -6.11 16.72
CA LYS A 87 -20.74 -6.32 18.11
C LYS A 87 -21.19 -5.01 18.72
#